data_AF-A0A2T4YAC8-F1
#
_entry.id   AF-A0A2T4YAC8-F1
#
_cell.length_a   1.000
_cell.length_b   1.000
_cell.length_c   1.000
_cell.angle_alpha   90.00
_cell.angle_beta   90.00
_cell.angle_gamma   90.00
#
_symmetry.space_group_name_H-M   'P 1'
#
loop_
_entity.id
_entity.type
_entity.pdbx_description
1 polymer ?
#
loop_
_entity_poly.entity_id
_entity_poly.type
_entity_poly.pdbx_seq_one_letter_code
_entity_poly.pdbx_strand_id
1 'polypeptide(L)'
;MTNLLDNIAEFRAFVWDHSLDAFQAQFDERRFLNDHETSSLVKIARASMSEPEKFGIILKSSIYDDAAILSLVLQICGLTRNKILQDLKASADLNKNGIQIPGKYSALPNSRAWPAASSYIASRMRKVFHSFADQSDDALGSAIESLNQATWPGYIRQERAKRSGHEAEYRLATLMFNCNIPFEPKMKAENPLCADAQISGVSFDLVVPSVLKPILVFKSTVHTANIGQYGESKDDLEIKHARAMIESKYSSQRPILMAFIDGVGFYSNKSGLEGVLTGSDEFCQFRTIWKSAAIALTQLRRNFRIYLSEQDMISFEPFLKRRGCIDSVVIKTTADLDGSEIEAGDALIKIF
;
A
#
# COMPACT_ATOMS: atom_id res chain seq x y z
N MET A 1 29.00 11.56 5.80
CA MET A 1 27.63 11.87 5.33
C MET A 1 27.69 12.04 3.83
N THR A 2 26.80 11.40 3.08
CA THR A 2 26.66 11.67 1.64
C THR A 2 26.17 13.10 1.44
N ASN A 3 26.58 13.72 0.33
CA ASN A 3 26.07 15.03 -0.05
C ASN A 3 24.59 14.86 -0.46
N LEU A 4 23.71 15.72 0.06
CA LEU A 4 22.28 15.72 -0.30
C LEU A 4 22.08 15.78 -1.83
N LEU A 5 22.92 16.54 -2.54
CA LEU A 5 22.85 16.64 -4.00
C LEU A 5 23.13 15.29 -4.67
N ASP A 6 24.08 14.50 -4.16
CA ASP A 6 24.40 13.17 -4.68
C ASP A 6 23.23 12.21 -4.42
N ASN A 7 22.64 12.25 -3.21
CA ASN A 7 21.46 11.44 -2.88
C ASN A 7 20.25 11.80 -3.77
N ILE A 8 20.03 13.08 -4.06
CA ILE A 8 18.96 13.51 -4.98
C ILE A 8 19.25 13.04 -6.41
N ALA A 9 20.50 13.12 -6.85
CA ALA A 9 20.89 12.64 -8.17
C ALA A 9 20.69 11.12 -8.29
N GLU A 10 21.10 10.35 -7.28
CA GLU A 10 20.84 8.90 -7.18
C GLU A 10 19.32 8.63 -7.22
N PHE A 11 18.52 9.30 -6.37
CA PHE A 11 17.07 9.11 -6.35
C PHE A 11 16.44 9.27 -7.74
N ARG A 12 16.81 10.34 -8.47
CA ARG A 12 16.27 10.62 -9.80
C ARG A 12 16.69 9.60 -10.86
N ALA A 13 17.92 9.08 -10.77
CA ALA A 13 18.43 8.09 -11.73
C ALA A 13 17.74 6.72 -11.61
N PHE A 14 17.24 6.39 -10.41
CA PHE A 14 16.69 5.08 -10.09
C PHE A 14 15.20 5.09 -9.69
N VAL A 15 14.51 6.23 -9.83
CA VAL A 15 13.09 6.34 -9.46
C VAL A 15 12.21 5.38 -10.25
N TRP A 16 11.35 4.69 -9.53
CA TRP A 16 10.34 3.81 -10.11
C TRP A 16 9.22 4.64 -10.74
N ASP A 17 9.08 4.51 -12.06
CA ASP A 17 7.92 5.01 -12.78
C ASP A 17 6.77 4.00 -12.74
N HIS A 18 5.96 4.13 -11.69
CA HIS A 18 4.76 3.32 -11.49
C HIS A 18 3.77 3.35 -12.68
N SER A 19 3.84 4.31 -13.59
CA SER A 19 2.96 4.35 -14.78
C SER A 19 3.32 3.29 -15.82
N LEU A 20 4.54 2.76 -15.76
CA LEU A 20 5.06 1.72 -16.67
C LEU A 20 5.03 0.32 -16.04
N ASP A 21 4.57 0.18 -14.80
CA ASP A 21 4.56 -1.09 -14.09
C ASP A 21 3.34 -1.95 -14.47
N ALA A 22 3.57 -3.19 -14.90
CA ALA A 22 2.52 -4.14 -15.27
C ALA A 22 1.59 -4.48 -14.10
N PHE A 23 2.11 -4.51 -12.86
CA PHE A 23 1.27 -4.63 -11.67
C PHE A 23 0.25 -3.49 -11.60
N GLN A 24 0.68 -2.26 -11.93
CA GLN A 24 -0.18 -1.10 -11.87
C GLN A 24 -1.24 -1.12 -12.98
N ALA A 25 -0.87 -1.57 -14.18
CA ALA A 25 -1.78 -1.70 -15.32
C ALA A 25 -2.88 -2.75 -15.09
N GLN A 26 -2.51 -3.95 -14.62
CA GLN A 26 -3.47 -5.05 -14.38
C GLN A 26 -4.41 -4.76 -13.20
N PHE A 27 -3.99 -3.93 -12.26
CA PHE A 27 -4.80 -3.57 -11.09
C PHE A 27 -5.89 -2.53 -11.40
N ASP A 28 -5.69 -1.70 -12.42
CA ASP A 28 -6.63 -0.67 -12.85
C ASP A 28 -7.73 -1.22 -13.80
N GLU A 29 -7.60 -2.45 -14.29
CA GLU A 29 -8.63 -3.12 -15.10
C GLU A 29 -9.80 -3.60 -14.23
N ARG A 30 -10.95 -2.92 -14.35
CA ARG A 30 -12.21 -3.45 -13.81
C ARG A 30 -12.78 -4.47 -14.77
N ARG A 31 -12.97 -5.71 -14.31
CA ARG A 31 -13.87 -6.63 -15.02
C ARG A 31 -15.26 -6.02 -15.17
N PHE A 32 -15.85 -6.23 -16.34
CA PHE A 32 -17.26 -5.96 -16.58
C PHE A 32 -18.13 -6.70 -15.55
N LEU A 33 -19.29 -6.10 -15.23
CA LEU A 33 -20.32 -6.82 -14.50
C LEU A 33 -20.78 -8.02 -15.32
N ASN A 34 -20.97 -9.15 -14.66
CA ASN A 34 -21.62 -10.28 -15.31
C ASN A 34 -23.15 -10.08 -15.36
N ASP A 35 -23.85 -10.88 -16.15
CA ASP A 35 -25.30 -10.74 -16.35
C ASP A 35 -26.10 -10.83 -15.05
N HIS A 36 -25.65 -11.66 -14.10
CA HIS A 36 -26.28 -11.81 -12.80
C HIS A 36 -26.13 -10.54 -11.94
N GLU A 37 -24.94 -9.97 -11.90
CA GLU A 37 -24.66 -8.72 -11.19
C GLU A 37 -25.45 -7.56 -11.80
N THR A 38 -25.44 -7.43 -13.13
CA THR A 38 -26.18 -6.39 -13.86
C THR A 38 -27.67 -6.50 -13.57
N SER A 39 -28.26 -7.69 -13.72
CA SER A 39 -29.69 -7.92 -13.47
C SER A 39 -30.07 -7.63 -12.02
N SER A 40 -29.25 -8.04 -11.06
CA SER A 40 -29.46 -7.77 -9.64
C SER A 40 -29.41 -6.28 -9.33
N LEU A 41 -28.42 -5.56 -9.86
CA LEU A 41 -28.27 -4.13 -9.63
C LEU A 41 -29.38 -3.32 -10.30
N VAL A 42 -29.83 -3.70 -11.50
CA VAL A 42 -31.02 -3.10 -12.15
C VAL A 42 -32.25 -3.26 -11.28
N LYS A 43 -32.52 -4.48 -10.79
CA LYS A 43 -33.65 -4.77 -9.90
C LYS A 43 -33.61 -3.92 -8.61
N ILE A 44 -32.43 -3.82 -7.99
CA ILE A 44 -32.23 -3.03 -6.78
C ILE A 44 -32.41 -1.52 -7.05
N ALA A 45 -31.88 -1.02 -8.17
CA ALA A 45 -32.03 0.36 -8.58
C ALA A 45 -33.50 0.73 -8.81
N ARG A 46 -34.26 -0.13 -9.52
CA ARG A 46 -35.71 0.02 -9.71
C ARG A 46 -36.46 0.06 -8.38
N ALA A 47 -36.17 -0.89 -7.49
CA ALA A 47 -36.79 -0.93 -6.17
C ALA A 47 -36.53 0.37 -5.37
N SER A 48 -35.34 0.98 -5.49
CA SER A 48 -35.02 2.22 -4.78
C SER A 48 -35.85 3.44 -5.24
N MET A 49 -36.29 3.40 -6.49
CA MET A 49 -37.07 4.46 -7.13
C MET A 49 -38.58 4.24 -6.96
N SER A 50 -39.05 3.02 -7.21
CA SER A 50 -40.48 2.72 -7.36
C SER A 50 -41.10 1.99 -6.17
N GLU A 51 -40.32 1.24 -5.38
CA GLU A 51 -40.82 0.38 -4.30
C GLU A 51 -39.95 0.53 -3.02
N PRO A 52 -39.84 1.76 -2.45
CA PRO A 52 -38.92 2.03 -1.35
C PRO A 52 -39.17 1.17 -0.10
N GLU A 53 -40.41 0.78 0.15
CA GLU A 53 -40.80 -0.11 1.23
C GLU A 53 -40.30 -1.54 1.04
N LYS A 54 -40.11 -2.00 -0.21
CA LYS A 54 -39.60 -3.34 -0.53
C LYS A 54 -38.09 -3.36 -0.79
N PHE A 55 -37.46 -2.19 -0.99
CA PHE A 55 -36.03 -2.06 -1.27
C PHE A 55 -35.16 -2.89 -0.32
N GLY A 56 -35.39 -2.76 0.99
CA GLY A 56 -34.58 -3.45 2.00
C GLY A 56 -34.70 -4.98 1.94
N ILE A 57 -35.83 -5.50 1.48
CA ILE A 57 -36.06 -6.94 1.27
C ILE A 57 -35.39 -7.39 -0.01
N ILE A 58 -35.58 -6.66 -1.10
CA ILE A 58 -34.98 -6.95 -2.42
C ILE A 58 -33.46 -6.94 -2.34
N LEU A 59 -32.88 -5.89 -1.76
CA LEU A 59 -31.43 -5.79 -1.56
C LEU A 59 -30.91 -6.95 -0.70
N LYS A 60 -31.60 -7.28 0.40
CA LYS A 60 -31.17 -8.36 1.28
C LYS A 60 -31.22 -9.73 0.59
N SER A 61 -32.25 -10.00 -0.22
CA SER A 61 -32.34 -11.21 -1.05
C SER A 61 -31.16 -11.32 -2.00
N SER A 62 -30.87 -10.27 -2.77
CA SER A 62 -29.75 -10.27 -3.72
C SER A 62 -28.39 -10.43 -3.03
N ILE A 63 -28.23 -9.98 -1.79
CA ILE A 63 -27.01 -10.20 -1.00
C ILE A 63 -26.87 -11.65 -0.53
N TYR A 64 -27.99 -12.34 -0.25
CA TYR A 64 -27.93 -13.78 0.06
C TYR A 64 -27.56 -14.61 -1.17
N ASP A 65 -28.05 -14.20 -2.34
CA ASP A 65 -27.72 -14.85 -3.61
C ASP A 65 -26.24 -14.61 -3.98
N ASP A 66 -25.74 -13.39 -3.78
CA ASP A 66 -24.33 -13.04 -3.96
C ASP A 66 -23.88 -11.93 -2.99
N ALA A 67 -22.99 -12.29 -2.06
CA ALA A 67 -22.45 -11.38 -1.06
C ALA A 67 -21.69 -10.18 -1.64
N ALA A 68 -21.19 -10.29 -2.89
CA ALA A 68 -20.51 -9.20 -3.58
C ALA A 68 -21.45 -8.03 -3.94
N ILE A 69 -22.76 -8.29 -4.09
CA ILE A 69 -23.77 -7.28 -4.45
C ILE A 69 -23.78 -6.11 -3.47
N LEU A 70 -23.60 -6.36 -2.16
CA LEU A 70 -23.51 -5.27 -1.19
C LEU A 70 -22.33 -4.34 -1.49
N SER A 71 -21.17 -4.89 -1.87
CA SER A 71 -20.01 -4.07 -2.23
C SER A 71 -20.28 -3.24 -3.48
N LEU A 72 -20.89 -3.84 -4.50
CA LEU A 72 -21.22 -3.15 -5.75
C LEU A 72 -22.23 -2.02 -5.52
N VAL A 73 -23.28 -2.27 -4.75
CA VAL A 73 -24.29 -1.25 -4.38
C VAL A 73 -23.65 -0.09 -3.63
N LEU A 74 -22.78 -0.37 -2.65
CA LEU A 74 -22.07 0.69 -1.93
C LEU A 74 -21.19 1.50 -2.89
N GLN A 75 -20.46 0.83 -3.79
CA GLN A 75 -19.59 1.47 -4.77
C GLN A 75 -20.36 2.43 -5.70
N ILE A 76 -21.43 1.95 -6.35
CA ILE A 76 -22.22 2.79 -7.28
C ILE A 76 -22.95 3.94 -6.56
N CYS A 77 -23.19 3.81 -5.25
CA CYS A 77 -23.72 4.88 -4.39
C CYS A 77 -22.67 5.93 -3.95
N GLY A 78 -21.40 5.74 -4.32
CA GLY A 78 -20.28 6.54 -3.84
C GLY A 78 -20.01 6.36 -2.34
N LEU A 79 -20.29 5.18 -1.78
CA LEU A 79 -20.02 4.84 -0.39
C LEU A 79 -18.83 3.87 -0.29
N THR A 80 -17.99 4.08 0.74
CA THR A 80 -16.99 3.07 1.13
C THR A 80 -17.56 2.12 2.18
N ARG A 81 -16.93 0.96 2.34
CA ARG A 81 -17.24 -0.04 3.38
C ARG A 81 -17.30 0.57 4.79
N ASN A 82 -16.45 1.57 5.07
CA ASN A 82 -16.41 2.25 6.35
C ASN A 82 -17.35 3.45 6.42
N LYS A 83 -17.56 4.17 5.31
CA LYS A 83 -18.38 5.38 5.28
C LYS A 83 -19.83 5.09 5.68
N ILE A 84 -20.40 3.99 5.18
CA ILE A 84 -21.74 3.56 5.61
C ILE A 84 -21.82 3.34 7.12
N LEU A 85 -20.81 2.70 7.73
CA LEU A 85 -20.80 2.44 9.17
C LEU A 85 -20.67 3.75 9.98
N GLN A 86 -19.84 4.68 9.52
CA GLN A 86 -19.66 5.99 10.16
C GLN A 86 -20.94 6.82 10.11
N ASP A 87 -21.59 6.89 8.95
CA ASP A 87 -22.83 7.66 8.76
C ASP A 87 -23.98 7.06 9.60
N LEU A 88 -24.05 5.73 9.68
CA LEU A 88 -25.04 5.04 10.52
C LEU A 88 -24.78 5.26 12.02
N LYS A 89 -23.52 5.23 12.47
CA LYS A 89 -23.17 5.51 13.87
C LYS A 89 -23.56 6.94 14.26
N ALA A 90 -23.18 7.93 13.44
CA ALA A 90 -23.55 9.32 13.67
C ALA A 90 -25.07 9.48 13.75
N SER A 91 -25.82 8.81 12.87
CA SER A 91 -27.29 8.84 12.89
C SER A 91 -27.90 8.12 14.11
N ALA A 92 -27.29 7.03 14.57
CA ALA A 92 -27.76 6.29 15.74
C ALA A 92 -27.54 7.07 17.05
N ASP A 93 -26.39 7.74 17.16
CA ASP A 93 -26.02 8.57 18.32
C ASP A 93 -26.95 9.80 18.44
N LEU A 94 -27.23 10.46 17.31
CA LEU A 94 -28.13 11.63 17.27
C LEU A 94 -29.56 11.28 17.69
N ASN A 95 -30.04 10.11 17.30
CA ASN A 95 -31.42 9.70 17.60
C ASN A 95 -31.56 8.95 18.94
N LYS A 96 -30.46 8.70 19.67
CA LYS A 96 -30.44 7.90 20.92
C LYS A 96 -31.15 6.54 20.80
N ASN A 97 -31.18 5.97 19.60
CA ASN A 97 -32.01 4.78 19.32
C ASN A 97 -31.41 3.47 19.86
N GLY A 98 -30.24 3.50 20.50
CA GLY A 98 -29.58 2.31 21.07
C GLY A 98 -29.22 1.22 20.06
N ILE A 99 -29.31 1.51 18.76
CA ILE A 99 -29.03 0.54 17.69
C ILE A 99 -27.52 0.33 17.62
N GLN A 100 -27.08 -0.89 17.95
CA GLN A 100 -25.67 -1.27 17.84
C GLN A 100 -25.30 -1.47 16.35
N ILE A 101 -24.41 -0.62 15.85
CA ILE A 101 -23.86 -0.75 14.49
C ILE A 101 -22.72 -1.78 14.49
N PRO A 102 -22.74 -2.79 13.61
CA PRO A 102 -21.69 -3.80 13.55
C PRO A 102 -20.33 -3.18 13.16
N GLY A 103 -19.24 -3.86 13.54
CA GLY A 103 -17.88 -3.43 13.19
C GLY A 103 -17.49 -3.62 11.72
N LYS A 104 -18.27 -4.40 10.96
CA LYS A 104 -18.04 -4.70 9.54
C LYS A 104 -19.33 -4.53 8.74
N TYR A 105 -19.22 -3.95 7.54
CA TYR A 105 -20.37 -3.70 6.66
C TYR A 105 -21.05 -5.00 6.19
N SER A 106 -20.29 -6.07 5.98
CA SER A 106 -20.82 -7.38 5.57
C SER A 106 -21.75 -8.01 6.61
N ALA A 107 -21.69 -7.58 7.87
CA ALA A 107 -22.61 -8.01 8.92
C ALA A 107 -23.92 -7.20 8.94
N LEU A 108 -24.02 -6.07 8.21
CA LEU A 108 -25.21 -5.22 8.20
C LEU A 108 -26.50 -5.96 7.83
N PRO A 109 -26.55 -6.80 6.77
CA PRO A 109 -27.79 -7.48 6.36
C PRO A 109 -28.43 -8.35 7.44
N ASN A 110 -27.62 -8.88 8.34
CA ASN A 110 -28.04 -9.77 9.44
C ASN A 110 -28.13 -9.05 10.79
N SER A 111 -27.88 -7.73 10.83
CA SER A 111 -27.88 -6.95 12.07
C SER A 111 -29.21 -6.26 12.32
N ARG A 112 -29.45 -5.85 13.58
CA ARG A 112 -30.58 -4.97 13.95
C ARG A 112 -30.50 -3.59 13.29
N ALA A 113 -29.33 -3.19 12.79
CA ALA A 113 -29.13 -1.94 12.07
C ALA A 113 -29.62 -2.01 10.61
N TRP A 114 -30.03 -3.18 10.10
CA TRP A 114 -30.39 -3.34 8.69
C TRP A 114 -31.48 -2.38 8.21
N PRO A 115 -32.61 -2.16 8.89
CA PRO A 115 -33.65 -1.25 8.39
C PRO A 115 -33.13 0.18 8.17
N ALA A 116 -32.31 0.68 9.10
CA ALA A 116 -31.67 1.98 8.97
C ALA A 116 -30.64 2.00 7.83
N ALA A 117 -29.82 0.94 7.73
CA ALA A 117 -28.84 0.80 6.66
C ALA A 117 -29.48 0.73 5.27
N SER A 118 -30.50 -0.11 5.09
CA SER A 118 -31.20 -0.24 3.81
C SER A 118 -31.93 1.03 3.43
N SER A 119 -32.56 1.73 4.38
CA SER A 119 -33.19 3.02 4.11
C SER A 119 -32.17 4.09 3.69
N TYR A 120 -30.99 4.10 4.34
CA TYR A 120 -29.92 5.01 3.96
C TYR A 120 -29.40 4.72 2.55
N ILE A 121 -29.14 3.45 2.23
CA ILE A 121 -28.71 3.02 0.90
C ILE A 121 -29.78 3.36 -0.16
N ALA A 122 -31.06 3.13 0.12
CA ALA A 122 -32.15 3.47 -0.79
C ALA A 122 -32.15 4.96 -1.16
N SER A 123 -31.98 5.83 -0.15
CA SER A 123 -31.89 7.28 -0.36
C SER A 123 -30.71 7.66 -1.25
N ARG A 124 -29.56 7.00 -1.07
CA ARG A 124 -28.37 7.21 -1.91
C ARG A 124 -28.57 6.73 -3.33
N MET A 125 -29.11 5.53 -3.52
CA MET A 125 -29.41 4.98 -4.85
C MET A 125 -30.39 5.85 -5.61
N ARG A 126 -31.46 6.32 -4.96
CA ARG A 126 -32.41 7.23 -5.61
C ARG A 126 -31.74 8.50 -6.12
N LYS A 127 -30.83 9.10 -5.34
CA LYS A 127 -30.08 10.28 -5.78
C LYS A 127 -29.19 10.00 -7.00
N VAL A 128 -28.65 8.80 -7.12
CA VAL A 128 -27.81 8.41 -8.26
C VAL A 128 -28.66 8.11 -9.49
N PHE A 129 -29.77 7.40 -9.32
CA PHE A 129 -30.53 6.82 -10.42
C PHE A 129 -31.83 7.54 -10.78
N HIS A 130 -32.24 8.62 -10.08
CA HIS A 130 -33.54 9.26 -10.34
C HIS A 130 -33.74 9.68 -11.79
N SER A 131 -32.69 10.12 -12.49
CA SER A 131 -32.75 10.53 -13.91
C SER A 131 -32.97 9.36 -14.87
N PHE A 132 -32.87 8.13 -14.38
CA PHE A 132 -33.05 6.89 -15.14
C PHE A 132 -34.38 6.19 -14.81
N ALA A 133 -35.27 6.82 -14.02
CA ALA A 133 -36.52 6.21 -13.58
C ALA A 133 -37.42 5.74 -14.74
N ASP A 134 -37.44 6.48 -15.85
CA ASP A 134 -38.28 6.21 -17.02
C ASP A 134 -37.53 5.51 -18.16
N GLN A 135 -36.24 5.19 -17.97
CA GLN A 135 -35.43 4.51 -18.99
C GLN A 135 -35.74 3.02 -19.05
N SER A 136 -35.37 2.32 -20.13
CA SER A 136 -35.46 0.86 -20.19
C SER A 136 -34.47 0.19 -19.23
N ASP A 137 -34.69 -1.08 -18.91
CA ASP A 137 -33.75 -1.86 -18.08
C ASP A 137 -32.38 -2.01 -18.74
N ASP A 138 -32.31 -2.10 -20.07
CA ASP A 138 -31.05 -2.15 -20.82
C ASP A 138 -30.25 -0.84 -20.69
N ALA A 139 -30.93 0.30 -20.77
CA ALA A 139 -30.31 1.61 -20.59
C ALA A 139 -29.83 1.81 -19.15
N LEU A 140 -30.62 1.36 -18.17
CA LEU A 140 -30.24 1.39 -16.76
C LEU A 140 -29.04 0.45 -16.49
N GLY A 141 -29.01 -0.74 -17.09
CA GLY A 141 -27.89 -1.67 -17.01
C GLY A 141 -26.60 -1.06 -17.58
N SER A 142 -26.70 -0.40 -18.73
CA SER A 142 -25.57 0.31 -19.35
C SER A 142 -25.06 1.46 -18.48
N ALA A 143 -25.97 2.20 -17.83
CA ALA A 143 -25.61 3.25 -16.88
C ALA A 143 -24.93 2.68 -15.62
N ILE A 144 -25.42 1.55 -15.10
CA ILE A 144 -24.81 0.84 -13.97
C ILE A 144 -23.41 0.35 -14.32
N GLU A 145 -23.20 -0.23 -15.52
CA GLU A 145 -21.87 -0.64 -15.98
C GLU A 145 -20.93 0.56 -16.10
N SER A 146 -21.41 1.66 -16.70
CA SER A 146 -20.65 2.91 -16.81
C SER A 146 -20.26 3.44 -15.44
N LEU A 147 -21.15 3.38 -14.46
CA LEU A 147 -20.85 3.73 -13.07
C LEU A 147 -19.89 2.73 -12.43
N ASN A 148 -20.03 1.41 -12.66
CA ASN A 148 -19.08 0.40 -12.16
C ASN A 148 -17.66 0.71 -12.66
N GLN A 149 -17.50 1.05 -13.94
CA GLN A 149 -16.23 1.45 -14.54
C GLN A 149 -15.72 2.78 -13.98
N ALA A 150 -16.57 3.82 -13.95
CA ALA A 150 -16.17 5.16 -13.51
C ALA A 150 -15.89 5.26 -12.01
N THR A 151 -16.60 4.46 -11.21
CA THR A 151 -16.42 4.40 -9.75
C THR A 151 -15.38 3.36 -9.34
N TRP A 152 -14.82 2.58 -10.29
CA TRP A 152 -13.65 1.74 -10.09
C TRP A 152 -12.36 2.57 -10.13
N PRO A 153 -11.63 2.70 -9.01
CA PRO A 153 -12.14 2.43 -7.68
C PRO A 153 -11.81 3.52 -6.67
N GLY A 154 -12.81 4.23 -6.13
CA GLY A 154 -12.56 5.11 -4.96
C GLY A 154 -12.05 4.33 -3.73
N TYR A 155 -12.59 3.13 -3.50
CA TYR A 155 -12.17 2.23 -2.42
C TYR A 155 -10.87 1.47 -2.74
N ILE A 156 -10.75 0.90 -3.94
CA ILE A 156 -9.51 0.22 -4.34
C ILE A 156 -8.40 1.23 -4.64
N ARG A 157 -8.64 2.53 -4.89
CA ARG A 157 -7.58 3.57 -4.87
C ARG A 157 -7.05 3.80 -3.46
N GLN A 158 -7.89 3.71 -2.44
CA GLN A 158 -7.45 3.77 -1.04
C GLN A 158 -6.74 2.47 -0.61
N GLU A 159 -7.27 1.31 -0.99
CA GLU A 159 -6.54 0.04 -0.81
C GLU A 159 -5.28 -0.04 -1.67
N ARG A 160 -5.23 0.60 -2.84
CA ARG A 160 -4.07 0.76 -3.73
C ARG A 160 -3.03 1.61 -3.05
N ALA A 161 -3.37 2.83 -2.62
CA ALA A 161 -2.42 3.68 -1.91
C ALA A 161 -1.83 2.95 -0.70
N LYS A 162 -2.65 2.19 0.03
CA LYS A 162 -2.17 1.32 1.11
C LYS A 162 -1.29 0.19 0.58
N ARG A 163 -1.75 -0.65 -0.36
CA ARG A 163 -1.01 -1.81 -0.87
C ARG A 163 0.27 -1.41 -1.59
N SER A 164 0.28 -0.33 -2.37
CA SER A 164 1.47 0.23 -3.02
C SER A 164 2.49 0.74 -1.99
N GLY A 165 2.05 1.33 -0.88
CA GLY A 165 2.94 1.67 0.24
C GLY A 165 3.53 0.41 0.89
N HIS A 166 2.69 -0.57 1.18
CA HIS A 166 3.09 -1.84 1.79
C HIS A 166 3.85 -2.77 0.82
N GLU A 167 3.83 -2.53 -0.49
CA GLU A 167 4.60 -3.29 -1.48
C GLU A 167 6.11 -3.07 -1.29
N ALA A 168 6.53 -1.86 -0.93
CA ALA A 168 7.91 -1.60 -0.52
C ALA A 168 8.31 -2.46 0.68
N GLU A 169 7.45 -2.50 1.70
CA GLU A 169 7.66 -3.32 2.90
C GLU A 169 7.70 -4.82 2.56
N TYR A 170 6.81 -5.27 1.69
CA TYR A 170 6.72 -6.65 1.21
C TYR A 170 8.00 -7.08 0.49
N ARG A 171 8.47 -6.28 -0.49
CA ARG A 171 9.68 -6.60 -1.25
C ARG A 171 10.92 -6.57 -0.37
N LEU A 172 10.98 -5.62 0.56
CA LEU A 172 12.06 -5.56 1.55
C LEU A 172 12.05 -6.81 2.44
N ALA A 173 10.90 -7.18 3.00
CA ALA A 173 10.76 -8.37 3.84
C ALA A 173 11.08 -9.67 3.08
N THR A 174 10.60 -9.79 1.84
CA THR A 174 10.86 -10.94 0.96
C THR A 174 12.35 -11.05 0.64
N LEU A 175 13.01 -9.93 0.35
CA LEU A 175 14.46 -9.93 0.13
C LEU A 175 15.21 -10.39 1.40
N MET A 176 14.87 -9.85 2.58
CA MET A 176 15.49 -10.28 3.84
C MET A 176 15.28 -11.77 4.09
N PHE A 177 14.06 -12.26 3.85
CA PHE A 177 13.70 -13.67 3.99
C PHE A 177 14.53 -14.56 3.06
N ASN A 178 14.54 -14.25 1.76
CA ASN A 178 15.29 -15.01 0.75
C ASN A 178 16.79 -14.98 1.03
N CYS A 179 17.30 -13.86 1.55
CA CYS A 179 18.69 -13.72 1.96
C CYS A 179 19.01 -14.37 3.32
N ASN A 180 18.09 -15.11 3.95
CA ASN A 180 18.27 -15.67 5.30
C ASN A 180 18.77 -14.64 6.34
N ILE A 181 18.34 -13.39 6.18
CA ILE A 181 18.59 -12.29 7.10
C ILE A 181 17.45 -12.31 8.13
N PRO A 182 17.73 -12.46 9.43
CA PRO A 182 16.69 -12.36 10.45
C PRO A 182 16.08 -10.95 10.46
N PHE A 183 14.76 -10.84 10.61
CA PHE A 183 14.07 -9.57 10.76
C PHE A 183 12.75 -9.73 11.54
N GLU A 184 12.23 -8.60 12.01
CA GLU A 184 10.92 -8.47 12.65
C GLU A 184 10.13 -7.33 11.99
N PRO A 185 8.82 -7.49 11.74
CA PRO A 185 8.01 -8.69 11.98
C PRO A 185 8.15 -9.71 10.85
N LYS A 186 8.37 -10.99 11.16
CA LYS A 186 8.56 -12.06 10.16
C LYS A 186 7.40 -12.20 9.17
N MET A 187 6.17 -12.00 9.66
CA MET A 187 4.95 -12.08 8.85
C MET A 187 4.91 -11.05 7.71
N LYS A 188 5.75 -10.01 7.74
CA LYS A 188 5.77 -8.97 6.69
C LYS A 188 6.12 -9.53 5.29
N ALA A 189 6.86 -10.64 5.22
CA ALA A 189 7.17 -11.34 3.97
C ALA A 189 6.00 -12.18 3.40
N GLU A 190 4.96 -12.43 4.19
CA GLU A 190 3.76 -13.18 3.74
C GLU A 190 2.53 -12.27 3.66
N ASN A 191 2.42 -11.34 4.60
CA ASN A 191 1.33 -10.38 4.72
C ASN A 191 1.90 -9.02 5.11
N PRO A 192 2.12 -8.12 4.13
CA PRO A 192 2.73 -6.83 4.40
C PRO A 192 1.78 -5.89 5.18
N LEU A 193 0.48 -6.21 5.27
CA LEU A 193 -0.48 -5.48 6.09
C LEU A 193 -0.44 -5.87 7.58
N CYS A 194 0.49 -6.72 8.00
CA CYS A 194 0.68 -7.02 9.41
C CYS A 194 1.21 -5.80 10.20
N ALA A 195 1.04 -5.84 11.52
CA ALA A 195 1.49 -4.78 12.40
C ALA A 195 3.02 -4.61 12.33
N ASP A 196 3.47 -3.36 12.35
CA ASP A 196 4.87 -2.97 12.35
C ASP A 196 5.62 -3.38 13.63
N ALA A 197 6.95 -3.38 13.54
CA ALA A 197 7.81 -3.49 14.70
C ALA A 197 7.77 -2.21 15.54
N GLN A 198 7.83 -2.36 16.87
CA GLN A 198 7.78 -1.23 17.80
C GLN A 198 9.06 -1.18 18.63
N ILE A 199 9.72 -0.02 18.64
CA ILE A 199 10.88 0.24 19.49
C ILE A 199 10.59 1.52 20.27
N SER A 200 10.42 1.39 21.60
CA SER A 200 10.14 2.53 22.49
C SER A 200 8.95 3.40 22.03
N GLY A 201 7.89 2.76 21.54
CA GLY A 201 6.67 3.43 21.06
C GLY A 201 6.78 4.07 19.66
N VAL A 202 7.90 3.87 18.96
CA VAL A 202 8.06 4.28 17.56
C VAL A 202 7.92 3.06 16.64
N SER A 203 7.07 3.20 15.63
CA SER A 203 6.81 2.20 14.59
C SER A 203 7.93 2.16 13.57
N PHE A 204 8.38 0.96 13.21
CA PHE A 204 9.29 0.67 12.10
C PHE A 204 8.72 -0.46 11.26
N ASP A 205 8.73 -0.32 9.95
CA ASP A 205 8.09 -1.30 9.07
C ASP A 205 8.82 -2.64 9.17
N LEU A 206 10.16 -2.58 9.23
CA LEU A 206 11.04 -3.70 9.47
C LEU A 206 12.20 -3.33 10.41
N VAL A 207 12.67 -4.31 11.16
CA VAL A 207 13.85 -4.23 12.04
C VAL A 207 14.70 -5.47 11.85
N VAL A 208 16.00 -5.28 11.64
CA VAL A 208 17.00 -6.36 11.51
C VAL A 208 17.99 -6.24 12.67
N PRO A 209 18.43 -7.35 13.29
CA PRO A 209 17.81 -8.67 13.25
C PRO A 209 16.51 -8.76 14.06
N SER A 210 16.38 -7.92 15.09
CA SER A 210 15.23 -7.90 16.02
C SER A 210 15.12 -6.57 16.76
N VAL A 211 13.95 -6.27 17.33
CA VAL A 211 13.69 -5.05 18.13
C VAL A 211 14.54 -4.95 19.40
N LEU A 212 15.07 -6.07 19.88
CA LEU A 212 15.90 -6.13 21.09
C LEU A 212 17.33 -5.65 20.83
N LYS A 213 17.87 -5.95 19.64
CA LYS A 213 19.23 -5.57 19.26
C LYS A 213 19.26 -5.14 17.79
N PRO A 214 18.60 -4.02 17.45
CA PRO A 214 18.52 -3.58 16.07
C PRO A 214 19.89 -3.12 15.58
N ILE A 215 20.23 -3.51 14.35
CA ILE A 215 21.39 -3.01 13.60
C ILE A 215 20.94 -2.16 12.41
N LEU A 216 19.74 -2.42 11.89
CA LEU A 216 19.13 -1.71 10.77
C LEU A 216 17.63 -1.62 11.04
N VAL A 217 17.06 -0.43 10.85
CA VAL A 217 15.63 -0.17 11.01
C VAL A 217 15.11 0.59 9.81
N PHE A 218 13.87 0.31 9.41
CA PHE A 218 13.32 0.79 8.15
C PHE A 218 12.12 1.71 8.33
N LYS A 219 12.06 2.71 7.46
CA LYS A 219 10.92 3.59 7.22
C LYS A 219 10.68 3.67 5.71
N SER A 220 9.49 3.30 5.28
CA SER A 220 9.17 3.05 3.88
C SER A 220 8.07 4.00 3.43
N THR A 221 8.28 4.62 2.27
CA THR A 221 7.35 5.57 1.68
C THR A 221 7.44 5.50 0.17
N VAL A 222 6.32 5.24 -0.50
CA VAL A 222 6.25 5.25 -1.97
C VAL A 222 5.21 6.26 -2.43
N HIS A 223 5.63 7.25 -3.21
CA HIS A 223 4.75 8.30 -3.73
C HIS A 223 4.45 8.09 -5.22
N THR A 224 3.19 7.79 -5.52
CA THR A 224 2.68 7.81 -6.90
C THR A 224 2.33 9.25 -7.32
N ALA A 225 2.17 9.50 -8.62
CA ALA A 225 1.90 10.85 -9.16
C ALA A 225 0.58 11.47 -8.64
N ASN A 226 -0.33 10.66 -8.09
CA ASN A 226 -1.63 11.06 -7.54
C ASN A 226 -1.58 11.26 -6.02
N ILE A 227 -0.55 11.91 -5.50
CA ILE A 227 -0.55 12.33 -4.10
C ILE A 227 -1.62 13.41 -3.89
N GLY A 228 -2.72 13.02 -3.24
CA GLY A 228 -3.57 14.01 -2.58
C GLY A 228 -2.75 14.81 -1.56
N GLN A 229 -3.12 16.07 -1.33
CA GLN A 229 -2.45 17.09 -0.49
C GLN A 229 -1.98 16.67 0.93
N TYR A 230 -2.26 15.45 1.40
CA TYR A 230 -2.02 15.01 2.78
C TYR A 230 -0.70 14.23 2.99
N GLY A 231 0.04 13.89 1.94
CA GLY A 231 1.30 13.13 2.04
C GLY A 231 2.56 13.98 2.21
N GLU A 232 2.53 15.29 1.92
CA GLU A 232 3.75 16.03 1.61
C GLU A 232 4.73 16.20 2.80
N SER A 233 4.21 16.38 4.02
CA SER A 233 5.02 16.66 5.22
C SER A 233 5.14 15.49 6.19
N LYS A 234 4.43 14.38 5.96
CA LYS A 234 4.34 13.28 6.92
C LYS A 234 5.64 12.48 6.98
N ASP A 235 6.26 12.22 5.83
CA ASP A 235 7.41 11.30 5.74
C ASP A 235 8.66 11.87 6.42
N ASP A 236 8.90 13.16 6.22
CA ASP A 236 9.97 13.90 6.92
C ASP A 236 9.78 13.84 8.46
N LEU A 237 8.54 14.04 8.93
CA LEU A 237 8.23 13.95 10.35
C LEU A 237 8.46 12.53 10.90
N GLU A 238 8.06 11.49 10.17
CA GLU A 238 8.28 10.11 10.59
C GLU A 238 9.77 9.76 10.69
N ILE A 239 10.58 10.21 9.72
CA ILE A 239 12.03 10.01 9.74
C ILE A 239 12.68 10.79 10.89
N LYS A 240 12.31 12.06 11.11
CA LYS A 240 12.82 12.88 12.21
C LYS A 240 12.48 12.27 13.58
N HIS A 241 11.26 11.79 13.76
CA HIS A 241 10.86 11.10 14.99
C HIS A 241 11.65 9.80 15.21
N ALA A 242 11.84 9.00 14.16
CA ALA A 242 12.66 7.80 14.22
C ALA A 242 14.12 8.12 14.59
N ARG A 243 14.71 9.14 13.95
CA ARG A 243 16.06 9.62 14.23
C ARG A 243 16.23 10.04 15.69
N ALA A 244 15.35 10.91 16.19
CA ALA A 244 15.40 11.39 17.57
C ALA A 244 15.26 10.23 18.58
N MET A 245 14.42 9.24 18.30
CA MET A 245 14.32 8.04 19.14
C MET A 245 15.64 7.26 19.13
N ILE A 246 16.23 7.02 17.96
CA ILE A 246 17.51 6.30 17.85
C ILE A 246 18.62 7.02 18.63
N GLU A 247 18.74 8.34 18.47
CA GLU A 247 19.76 9.14 19.15
C GLU A 247 19.57 9.18 20.67
N SER A 248 18.33 9.23 21.15
CA SER A 248 18.05 9.22 22.59
C SER A 248 18.27 7.85 23.24
N LYS A 249 18.00 6.76 22.50
CA LYS A 249 18.06 5.39 23.02
C LYS A 249 19.44 4.74 22.89
N TYR A 250 20.19 5.04 21.82
CA TYR A 250 21.43 4.35 21.50
C TYR A 250 22.60 5.33 21.50
N SER A 251 23.53 5.16 22.45
CA SER A 251 24.66 6.07 22.65
C SER A 251 25.92 5.67 21.85
N SER A 252 26.28 4.38 21.82
CA SER A 252 27.55 3.92 21.23
C SER A 252 27.40 3.11 19.95
N GLN A 253 26.39 2.25 19.87
CA GLN A 253 26.10 1.43 18.69
C GLN A 253 24.64 1.62 18.29
N ARG A 254 24.39 2.68 17.52
CA ARG A 254 23.05 3.00 17.02
C ARG A 254 22.72 2.18 15.77
N PRO A 255 21.48 1.67 15.63
CA PRO A 255 21.04 1.09 14.37
C PRO A 255 21.10 2.12 13.25
N ILE A 256 21.36 1.64 12.03
CA ILE A 256 21.26 2.44 10.81
C ILE A 256 19.77 2.67 10.52
N LEU A 257 19.36 3.93 10.37
CA LEU A 257 18.03 4.29 9.89
C LEU A 257 18.05 4.31 8.36
N MET A 258 17.39 3.33 7.75
CA MET A 258 17.30 3.22 6.30
C MET A 258 15.92 3.64 5.81
N ALA A 259 15.90 4.58 4.88
CA ALA A 259 14.68 4.98 4.19
C ALA A 259 14.47 4.11 2.94
N PHE A 260 13.32 3.45 2.82
CA PHE A 260 12.87 2.97 1.53
C PHE A 260 12.01 4.07 0.92
N ILE A 261 12.53 4.80 -0.06
CA ILE A 261 11.78 5.88 -0.71
C ILE A 261 11.75 5.68 -2.20
N ASP A 262 10.56 5.72 -2.81
CA ASP A 262 10.46 5.58 -4.26
C ASP A 262 9.22 6.28 -4.84
N GLY A 263 9.19 6.38 -6.16
CA GLY A 263 8.05 6.84 -6.93
C GLY A 263 8.12 8.31 -7.37
N VAL A 264 7.61 8.54 -8.58
CA VAL A 264 7.64 9.85 -9.27
C VAL A 264 6.86 10.96 -8.56
N GLY A 265 5.99 10.63 -7.58
CA GLY A 265 5.28 11.64 -6.79
C GLY A 265 6.22 12.52 -5.95
N PHE A 266 7.45 12.07 -5.67
CA PHE A 266 8.46 12.92 -5.04
C PHE A 266 9.00 14.05 -5.94
N TYR A 267 8.72 14.02 -7.26
CA TYR A 267 9.07 15.15 -8.12
C TYR A 267 8.29 16.42 -7.76
N SER A 268 7.03 16.29 -7.32
CA SER A 268 6.23 17.40 -6.81
C SER A 268 6.45 17.65 -5.32
N ASN A 269 6.80 16.62 -4.53
CA ASN A 269 7.11 16.77 -3.09
C ASN A 269 8.63 16.88 -2.80
N LYS A 270 9.24 17.99 -3.19
CA LYS A 270 10.68 18.23 -2.96
C LYS A 270 11.05 18.28 -1.48
N SER A 271 10.24 18.97 -0.66
CA SER A 271 10.53 19.13 0.77
C SER A 271 10.48 17.80 1.52
N GLY A 272 9.51 16.93 1.20
CA GLY A 272 9.44 15.59 1.79
C GLY A 272 10.65 14.74 1.39
N LEU A 273 11.02 14.75 0.11
CA LEU A 273 12.21 14.02 -0.37
C LEU A 273 13.49 14.49 0.34
N GLU A 274 13.75 15.80 0.38
CA GLU A 274 14.94 16.36 1.01
C GLU A 274 14.99 16.07 2.51
N GLY A 275 13.84 16.14 3.19
CA GLY A 275 13.70 15.80 4.60
C GLY A 275 14.06 14.34 4.90
N VAL A 276 13.50 13.40 4.12
CA VAL A 276 13.80 11.97 4.27
C VAL A 276 15.27 11.66 3.97
N LEU A 277 15.82 12.23 2.88
CA LEU A 277 17.22 12.00 2.47
C LEU A 277 18.24 12.58 3.46
N THR A 278 17.89 13.69 4.11
CA THR A 278 18.75 14.33 5.12
C THR A 278 18.61 13.64 6.47
N GLY A 279 17.41 13.17 6.81
CA GLY A 279 17.10 12.55 8.09
C GLY A 279 17.54 11.10 8.22
N SER A 280 17.69 10.36 7.11
CA SER A 280 18.10 8.94 7.09
C SER A 280 19.63 8.76 7.01
N ASP A 281 20.13 7.59 7.42
CA ASP A 281 21.57 7.25 7.31
C ASP A 281 21.92 6.71 5.91
N GLU A 282 20.98 6.01 5.29
CA GLU A 282 21.00 5.55 3.90
C GLU A 282 19.56 5.49 3.38
N PHE A 283 19.43 5.43 2.07
CA PHE A 283 18.16 5.10 1.42
C PHE A 283 18.33 4.05 0.33
N CYS A 284 17.21 3.44 -0.06
CA CYS A 284 17.09 2.59 -1.24
C CYS A 284 15.73 2.78 -1.92
N GLN A 285 15.67 2.32 -3.16
CA GLN A 285 14.53 2.30 -4.07
C GLN A 285 14.27 0.86 -4.50
N PHE A 286 13.20 0.59 -5.25
CA PHE A 286 12.95 -0.76 -5.78
C PHE A 286 14.14 -1.28 -6.60
N ARG A 287 14.73 -0.43 -7.45
CA ARG A 287 15.91 -0.78 -8.27
C ARG A 287 17.19 -0.94 -7.45
N THR A 288 17.31 -0.23 -6.34
CA THR A 288 18.51 -0.24 -5.48
C THR A 288 18.29 -0.98 -4.15
N ILE A 289 17.24 -1.79 -4.05
CA ILE A 289 16.83 -2.47 -2.81
C ILE A 289 17.94 -3.37 -2.26
N TRP A 290 18.81 -3.89 -3.14
CA TRP A 290 20.01 -4.65 -2.76
C TRP A 290 20.92 -3.93 -1.76
N LYS A 291 20.92 -2.59 -1.71
CA LYS A 291 21.68 -1.81 -0.71
C LYS A 291 21.29 -2.21 0.72
N SER A 292 20.01 -2.53 0.95
CA SER A 292 19.50 -2.94 2.26
C SER A 292 20.09 -4.29 2.70
N ALA A 293 20.08 -5.29 1.81
CA ALA A 293 20.66 -6.60 2.04
C ALA A 293 22.19 -6.50 2.19
N ALA A 294 22.87 -5.69 1.37
CA ALA A 294 24.30 -5.46 1.47
C ALA A 294 24.70 -4.95 2.87
N ILE A 295 24.01 -3.93 3.38
CA ILE A 295 24.26 -3.40 4.72
C ILE A 295 23.98 -4.46 5.77
N ALA A 296 22.83 -5.13 5.71
CA ALA A 296 22.43 -6.13 6.69
C ALA A 296 23.42 -7.31 6.75
N LEU A 297 23.80 -7.87 5.60
CA LEU A 297 24.73 -9.00 5.52
C LEU A 297 26.12 -8.63 6.03
N THR A 298 26.63 -7.44 5.68
CA THR A 298 27.92 -6.95 6.20
C THR A 298 27.88 -6.77 7.71
N GLN A 299 26.82 -6.14 8.25
CA GLN A 299 26.68 -5.94 9.71
C GLN A 299 26.51 -7.26 10.46
N LEU A 300 25.88 -8.26 9.84
CA LEU A 300 25.74 -9.62 10.36
C LEU A 300 26.97 -10.51 10.11
N ARG A 301 28.01 -9.98 9.43
CA ARG A 301 29.25 -10.71 9.08
C ARG A 301 28.96 -12.01 8.31
N ARG A 302 28.02 -11.97 7.38
CA ARG A 302 27.70 -13.07 6.47
C ARG A 302 28.60 -12.98 5.23
N ASN A 303 28.93 -14.12 4.63
CA ASN A 303 29.61 -14.16 3.34
C ASN A 303 28.60 -14.07 2.22
N PHE A 304 28.79 -13.13 1.30
CA PHE A 304 27.90 -12.91 0.18
C PHE A 304 28.63 -12.31 -1.02
N ARG A 305 27.98 -12.36 -2.17
CA ARG A 305 28.38 -11.66 -3.40
C ARG A 305 27.20 -10.86 -3.93
N ILE A 306 27.46 -9.66 -4.45
CA ILE A 306 26.50 -8.82 -5.15
C ILE A 306 26.96 -8.70 -6.60
N TYR A 307 26.09 -9.07 -7.53
CA TYR A 307 26.35 -8.95 -8.96
C TYR A 307 25.66 -7.69 -9.48
N LEU A 308 26.45 -6.72 -9.92
CA LEU A 308 25.99 -5.43 -10.46
C LEU A 308 26.47 -5.25 -11.90
N SER A 309 25.74 -4.46 -12.70
CA SER A 309 26.30 -4.00 -13.96
C SER A 309 27.56 -3.16 -13.72
N GLU A 310 28.45 -3.07 -14.71
CA GLU A 310 29.66 -2.22 -14.60
C GLU A 310 29.29 -0.76 -14.33
N GLN A 311 28.24 -0.27 -14.98
CA GLN A 311 27.74 1.09 -14.79
C GLN A 311 27.24 1.31 -13.36
N ASP A 312 26.46 0.38 -12.80
CA ASP A 312 25.97 0.49 -11.43
C ASP A 312 27.11 0.37 -10.43
N MET A 313 28.09 -0.51 -10.66
CA MET A 313 29.27 -0.61 -9.80
C MET A 313 30.01 0.73 -9.70
N ILE A 314 30.21 1.42 -10.82
CA ILE A 314 30.82 2.76 -10.85
C ILE A 314 29.95 3.76 -10.09
N SER A 315 28.65 3.80 -10.39
CA SER A 315 27.70 4.73 -9.75
C SER A 315 27.60 4.52 -8.23
N PHE A 316 27.71 3.29 -7.74
CA PHE A 316 27.57 2.94 -6.33
C PHE A 316 28.90 2.69 -5.60
N GLU A 317 30.06 2.87 -6.24
CA GLU A 317 31.37 2.71 -5.61
C GLU A 317 31.51 3.49 -4.29
N PRO A 318 31.07 4.77 -4.19
CA PRO A 318 31.15 5.51 -2.92
C PRO A 318 30.31 4.88 -1.80
N PHE A 319 29.15 4.31 -2.13
CA PHE A 319 28.31 3.57 -1.19
C PHE A 319 28.99 2.28 -0.74
N LEU A 320 29.47 1.49 -1.71
CA LEU A 320 30.10 0.18 -1.47
C LEU A 320 31.34 0.30 -0.58
N LYS A 321 32.19 1.32 -0.82
CA LYS A 321 33.35 1.61 0.03
C LYS A 321 32.93 2.04 1.44
N ARG A 322 31.99 2.98 1.55
CA ARG A 322 31.50 3.50 2.84
C ARG A 322 30.89 2.41 3.72
N ARG A 323 30.22 1.42 3.12
CA ARG A 323 29.56 0.32 3.83
C ARG A 323 30.40 -0.94 3.94
N GLY A 324 31.63 -0.93 3.43
CA GLY A 324 32.55 -2.07 3.51
C GLY A 324 32.08 -3.27 2.69
N CYS A 325 31.37 -3.04 1.59
CA CYS A 325 30.81 -4.09 0.73
C CYS A 325 31.54 -4.20 -0.62
N ILE A 326 32.54 -3.36 -0.90
CA ILE A 326 33.21 -3.29 -2.21
C ILE A 326 33.83 -4.63 -2.62
N ASP A 327 34.45 -5.35 -1.67
CA ASP A 327 35.08 -6.65 -1.94
C ASP A 327 34.06 -7.78 -2.17
N SER A 328 32.79 -7.54 -1.83
CA SER A 328 31.68 -8.46 -2.06
C SER A 328 31.02 -8.24 -3.42
N VAL A 329 31.41 -7.23 -4.19
CA VAL A 329 30.79 -6.93 -5.49
C VAL A 329 31.54 -7.61 -6.63
N VAL A 330 30.79 -8.12 -7.60
CA VAL A 330 31.28 -8.75 -8.83
C VAL A 330 30.52 -8.13 -10.00
N ILE A 331 31.22 -7.90 -11.11
CA ILE A 331 30.56 -7.43 -12.34
C ILE A 331 29.68 -8.58 -12.85
N LYS A 332 28.40 -8.27 -13.10
CA LYS A 332 27.40 -9.22 -13.55
C LYS A 332 27.76 -9.72 -14.94
N THR A 333 28.34 -10.92 -15.01
CA THR A 333 28.51 -11.68 -16.25
C THR A 333 27.62 -12.92 -16.23
N THR A 334 27.15 -13.38 -17.39
CA THR A 334 26.29 -14.58 -17.47
C THR A 334 27.03 -15.87 -17.09
N ALA A 335 28.37 -15.86 -17.11
CA ALA A 335 29.17 -17.04 -16.80
C ALA A 335 29.24 -17.36 -15.30
N ASP A 336 28.94 -16.40 -14.43
CA ASP A 336 29.10 -16.53 -12.98
C ASP A 336 27.81 -16.91 -12.23
N LEU A 337 26.70 -17.09 -12.95
CA LEU A 337 25.38 -17.36 -12.40
C LEU A 337 25.04 -18.85 -12.49
N ASP A 338 24.69 -19.45 -11.36
CA ASP A 338 24.27 -20.87 -11.31
C ASP A 338 22.78 -21.06 -10.99
N GLY A 339 22.02 -19.96 -10.90
CA GLY A 339 20.59 -19.94 -10.63
C GLY A 339 20.23 -19.97 -9.15
N SER A 340 21.22 -19.98 -8.24
CA SER A 340 20.99 -19.84 -6.80
C SER A 340 20.91 -18.38 -6.33
N GLU A 341 21.11 -17.43 -7.24
CA GLU A 341 21.13 -16.01 -6.92
C GLU A 341 19.72 -15.47 -6.66
N ILE A 342 19.64 -14.51 -5.74
CA ILE A 342 18.41 -13.85 -5.31
C ILE A 342 18.28 -12.52 -6.04
N GLU A 343 17.16 -12.29 -6.71
CA GLU A 343 16.86 -11.01 -7.35
C GLU A 343 16.64 -9.90 -6.29
N ALA A 344 17.32 -8.77 -6.48
CA ALA A 344 17.29 -7.65 -5.55
C ALA A 344 17.31 -6.31 -6.32
N GLY A 345 16.24 -6.02 -7.05
CA GLY A 345 16.18 -4.86 -7.94
C GLY A 345 17.10 -5.07 -9.15
N ASP A 346 18.02 -4.13 -9.39
CA ASP A 346 18.95 -4.21 -10.52
C ASP A 346 20.13 -5.18 -10.25
N ALA A 347 20.26 -5.68 -9.02
CA ALA A 347 21.33 -6.60 -8.61
C ALA A 347 20.85 -8.05 -8.45
N LEU A 348 21.81 -8.98 -8.45
CA LEU A 348 21.62 -10.33 -7.92
C LEU A 348 22.49 -10.52 -6.67
N ILE A 349 21.99 -11.25 -5.68
CA ILE A 349 22.71 -11.53 -4.43
C ILE A 349 22.89 -13.03 -4.26
N LYS A 350 24.10 -13.46 -3.94
CA LYS A 350 24.42 -14.84 -3.57
C LYS A 350 24.98 -14.92 -2.16
N ILE A 351 24.55 -15.92 -1.40
CA ILE A 351 24.94 -16.11 0.00
C ILE A 351 25.60 -17.48 0.12
N PHE A 352 26.69 -17.55 0.88
CA PHE A 352 27.54 -18.74 1.03
C PHE A 352 27.47 -19.35 2.42
#